data_AF-A0A484X107-F1
#
_entry.id   AF-A0A484X107-F1
#
_cell.length_a   1.000
_cell.length_b   1.000
_cell.length_c   1.000
_cell.angle_alpha   90.00
_cell.angle_beta   90.00
_cell.angle_gamma   90.00
#
_symmetry.space_group_name_H-M   'P 1'
#
loop_
_entity.id
_entity.type
_entity.pdbx_description
1 polymer ?
#
loop_
_entity_poly.entity_id
_entity_poly.type
_entity_poly.pdbx_seq_one_letter_code
_entity_poly.pdbx_strand_id
1 'polypeptide(L)'
;MAKRARNAVKGLSIIVWCALPDFAAGFTPHDGCTRSTFFTGGWRKRDCRALWLVDEGGLSQELSQAVWAGFRRPRGNLVAQSLAAHGSNPLAATLRGRRVSRIAVHPARQREGTGQQLIAGALQYIHDLDYLSVSFGYTEELWRFWQRCGFVLVRMGNHREASSGCYTAMALLPMSDAGKQLAEREHYRLRRDAQALAQWNGEMLPVDPLNDAVLSDDDWLELAGFAFTHRPLLTSLGCLLRLLQTSELALPALRGRLQKNASDAQLCTTLKLSGRKLLLVRQREEAAQALFALDDVRTERLRDRITQWQFFH
;
A
#
# COMPACT_ATOMS: atom_id res chain seq x y z
N MET A 1 -14.88 -28.13 -38.79
CA MET A 1 -13.56 -28.30 -38.13
C MET A 1 -12.76 -27.05 -38.45
N ALA A 2 -12.20 -26.23 -37.55
CA ALA A 2 -11.87 -26.37 -36.14
C ALA A 2 -12.09 -25.01 -35.42
N LYS A 3 -12.45 -25.12 -34.14
CA LYS A 3 -12.54 -24.08 -33.11
C LYS A 3 -11.21 -24.06 -32.33
N ARG A 4 -10.88 -22.93 -31.68
CA ARG A 4 -9.72 -22.65 -30.77
C ARG A 4 -8.46 -22.21 -31.54
N ALA A 5 -7.74 -21.13 -31.20
CA ALA A 5 -7.52 -20.53 -29.90
C ALA A 5 -7.50 -18.98 -29.98
N ARG A 6 -8.36 -18.33 -29.19
CA ARG A 6 -8.26 -16.93 -28.79
C ARG A 6 -8.37 -16.94 -27.27
N ASN A 7 -7.24 -16.75 -26.58
CA ASN A 7 -7.11 -16.21 -25.22
C ASN A 7 -5.71 -16.51 -24.68
N ALA A 8 -4.93 -15.45 -24.44
CA ALA A 8 -4.04 -15.25 -23.29
C ALA A 8 -3.03 -14.14 -23.66
N VAL A 9 -3.30 -12.93 -23.17
CA VAL A 9 -2.40 -11.83 -22.73
C VAL A 9 -3.25 -10.56 -22.81
N LYS A 10 -4.15 -10.39 -21.84
CA LYS A 10 -4.79 -9.10 -21.55
C LYS A 10 -4.36 -8.75 -20.13
N GLY A 11 -3.42 -7.82 -20.04
CA GLY A 11 -2.75 -7.47 -18.78
C GLY A 11 -1.59 -6.48 -18.93
N LEU A 12 -1.01 -6.32 -20.13
CA LEU A 12 -0.19 -5.15 -20.42
C LEU A 12 -1.10 -4.04 -20.93
N SER A 13 -1.18 -2.94 -20.19
CA SER A 13 -1.61 -1.66 -20.76
C SER A 13 -0.67 -1.34 -21.93
N ILE A 14 -1.16 -1.54 -23.14
CA ILE A 14 -0.54 -1.10 -24.38
C ILE A 14 -0.46 0.42 -24.29
N ILE A 15 0.76 0.96 -24.19
CA ILE A 15 0.99 2.37 -24.51
C ILE A 15 0.83 2.46 -26.02
N VAL A 16 -0.16 3.24 -26.45
CA VAL A 16 -0.25 3.73 -27.83
C VAL A 16 1.02 4.52 -28.08
N TRP A 17 1.80 4.10 -29.07
CA TRP A 17 2.90 4.90 -29.63
C TRP A 17 2.30 6.14 -30.30
N CYS A 18 1.98 7.18 -29.53
CA CYS A 18 1.85 8.51 -30.11
C CYS A 18 3.25 9.00 -30.42
N ALA A 19 3.53 9.15 -31.71
CA ALA A 19 4.76 9.71 -32.23
C ALA A 19 5.05 11.06 -31.55
N LEU A 20 6.06 11.08 -30.69
CA LEU A 20 6.74 12.30 -30.28
C LEU A 20 7.95 12.47 -31.22
N PRO A 21 8.28 13.70 -31.66
CA PRO A 21 9.29 13.92 -32.67
C PRO A 21 10.71 13.68 -32.13
N ASP A 22 11.50 13.04 -32.99
CA ASP A 22 12.94 12.76 -32.98
C ASP A 22 13.80 13.40 -31.87
N PHE A 23 14.36 12.57 -30.99
CA PHE A 23 15.57 12.92 -30.23
C PHE A 23 16.56 11.74 -30.12
N ALA A 24 17.84 12.07 -30.25
CA ALA A 24 18.98 11.17 -30.41
C ALA A 24 19.29 10.35 -29.15
N ALA A 25 20.12 9.31 -29.32
CA ALA A 25 20.60 8.42 -28.27
C ALA A 25 21.24 9.18 -27.09
N GLY A 26 20.45 9.43 -26.05
CA GLY A 26 20.85 10.15 -24.85
C GLY A 26 19.79 9.97 -23.76
N PHE A 27 20.25 9.92 -22.51
CA PHE A 27 19.39 9.92 -21.33
C PHE A 27 18.95 11.39 -21.11
N THR A 28 17.76 11.77 -21.59
CA THR A 28 17.27 13.16 -21.47
C THR A 28 16.06 13.22 -20.55
N PRO A 29 16.15 13.86 -19.37
CA PRO A 29 14.96 14.20 -18.60
C PRO A 29 14.13 15.21 -19.38
N HIS A 30 12.85 14.92 -19.57
CA HIS A 30 11.88 15.87 -20.12
C HIS A 30 10.92 16.31 -19.02
N ASP A 31 11.01 17.57 -18.60
CA ASP A 31 10.10 18.19 -17.63
C ASP A 31 8.83 18.68 -18.35
N GLY A 32 7.99 17.73 -18.74
CA GLY A 32 6.65 18.00 -19.27
C GLY A 32 5.62 17.94 -18.13
N CYS A 33 5.25 19.11 -17.59
CA CYS A 33 4.38 19.33 -16.43
C CYS A 33 5.12 19.18 -15.08
N THR A 34 4.94 20.16 -14.18
CA THR A 34 5.74 20.48 -12.97
C THR A 34 5.89 19.37 -11.91
N ARG A 35 5.39 18.14 -12.15
CA ARG A 35 5.47 16.98 -11.25
C ARG A 35 5.71 15.66 -11.97
N SER A 36 6.09 15.66 -13.24
CA SER A 36 6.33 14.44 -14.03
C SER A 36 7.71 14.47 -14.67
N THR A 37 8.43 13.36 -14.55
CA THR A 37 9.75 13.18 -15.17
C THR A 37 9.73 11.94 -16.06
N PHE A 38 10.21 12.10 -17.29
CA PHE A 38 10.29 11.02 -18.28
C PHE A 38 11.75 10.66 -18.59
N PHE A 39 12.03 9.36 -18.69
CA PHE A 39 13.29 8.84 -19.19
C PHE A 39 13.02 7.92 -20.37
N THR A 40 13.73 8.11 -21.46
CA THR A 40 13.68 7.25 -22.66
C THR A 40 15.06 6.69 -22.97
N GLY A 41 15.11 5.66 -23.82
CA GLY A 41 16.38 5.20 -24.38
C GLY A 41 16.18 4.44 -25.67
N GLY A 42 16.92 4.83 -26.69
CA GLY A 42 16.85 4.24 -28.02
C GLY A 42 18.00 3.28 -28.33
N TRP A 43 17.76 2.37 -29.27
CA TRP A 43 18.81 1.63 -29.98
C TRP A 43 18.56 1.76 -31.48
N ARG A 44 19.56 2.19 -32.26
CA ARG A 44 19.46 2.40 -33.73
C ARG A 44 18.18 3.15 -34.17
N LYS A 45 17.98 4.38 -33.66
CA LYS A 45 16.88 5.31 -34.04
C LYS A 45 15.44 4.87 -33.65
N ARG A 46 15.26 3.91 -32.74
CA ARG A 46 13.94 3.60 -32.16
C ARG A 46 14.03 3.56 -30.64
N ASP A 47 13.13 4.26 -29.97
CA ASP A 47 12.94 4.10 -28.53
C ASP A 47 12.62 2.65 -28.23
N CYS A 48 13.34 2.06 -27.29
CA CYS A 48 13.16 0.66 -26.92
C CYS A 48 12.74 0.52 -25.45
N ARG A 49 12.67 1.64 -24.71
CA ARG A 49 12.37 1.66 -23.29
C ARG A 49 11.91 3.05 -22.84
N ALA A 50 11.01 3.09 -21.87
CA ALA A 50 10.52 4.33 -21.26
C ALA A 50 10.23 4.13 -19.77
N LEU A 51 10.45 5.18 -18.98
CA LEU A 51 10.11 5.27 -17.57
C LEU A 51 9.43 6.63 -17.33
N TRP A 52 8.29 6.60 -16.64
CA TRP A 52 7.55 7.79 -16.25
C TRP A 52 7.41 7.83 -14.73
N LEU A 53 7.96 8.86 -14.12
CA LEU A 53 7.88 9.15 -12.70
C LEU A 53 6.92 10.31 -12.42
N VAL A 54 6.27 10.26 -11.26
CA VAL A 54 5.40 11.33 -10.74
C VAL A 54 5.81 11.66 -9.31
N ASP A 55 6.00 12.94 -9.01
CA ASP A 55 6.32 13.40 -7.65
C ASP A 55 5.15 13.17 -6.70
N GLU A 56 5.45 12.63 -5.52
CA GLU A 56 4.49 12.37 -4.44
C GLU A 56 5.09 12.67 -3.06
N GLY A 57 4.22 12.89 -2.07
CA GLY A 57 4.61 13.14 -0.69
C GLY A 57 4.84 14.62 -0.39
N GLY A 58 5.60 14.91 0.67
CA GLY A 58 5.81 16.28 1.13
C GLY A 58 4.53 16.95 1.68
N LEU A 59 3.59 16.16 2.20
CA LEU A 59 2.40 16.69 2.85
C LEU A 59 2.77 17.32 4.20
N SER A 60 1.95 18.25 4.69
CA SER A 60 2.10 18.74 6.06
C SER A 60 1.87 17.60 7.05
N GLN A 61 2.44 17.75 8.25
CA GLN A 61 2.30 16.78 9.32
C GLN A 61 0.82 16.55 9.69
N GLU A 62 0.05 17.62 9.79
CA GLU A 62 -1.37 17.60 10.13
C GLU A 62 -2.18 16.84 9.07
N LEU A 63 -1.89 17.09 7.78
CA LEU A 63 -2.57 16.41 6.69
C LEU A 63 -2.19 14.92 6.64
N SER A 64 -0.92 14.59 6.88
CA SER A 64 -0.47 13.19 6.94
C SER A 64 -1.19 12.43 8.06
N GLN A 65 -1.31 13.03 9.24
CA GLN A 65 -2.03 12.46 10.38
C GLN A 65 -3.53 12.30 10.09
N ALA A 66 -4.16 13.31 9.48
CA ALA A 66 -5.58 13.25 9.09
C ALA A 66 -5.84 12.16 8.01
N VAL A 67 -4.91 11.95 7.09
CA VAL A 67 -4.96 10.85 6.10
C VAL A 67 -4.80 9.50 6.79
N TRP A 68 -3.82 9.36 7.70
CA TRP A 68 -3.64 8.15 8.50
C TRP A 68 -4.88 7.80 9.32
N ALA A 69 -5.52 8.79 9.93
CA ALA A 69 -6.74 8.59 10.72
C ALA A 69 -7.99 8.32 9.87
N GLY A 70 -7.92 8.50 8.55
CA GLY A 70 -9.05 8.34 7.63
C GLY A 70 -10.03 9.52 7.60
N PHE A 71 -9.65 10.69 8.16
CA PHE A 71 -10.46 11.91 8.11
C PHE A 71 -10.35 12.64 6.77
N ARG A 72 -9.25 12.44 6.03
CA ARG A 72 -9.01 13.08 4.73
C ARG A 72 -8.46 12.13 3.68
N ARG A 73 -8.78 12.43 2.42
CA ARG A 73 -8.27 11.74 1.23
C ARG A 73 -8.07 12.76 0.10
N PRO A 74 -6.96 13.51 0.10
CA PRO A 74 -6.68 14.50 -0.93
C PRO A 74 -6.52 13.85 -2.32
N ARG A 75 -6.64 14.64 -3.39
CA ARG A 75 -6.33 14.16 -4.75
C ARG A 75 -4.80 14.05 -4.96
N GLY A 76 -4.37 13.13 -5.82
CA GLY A 76 -2.95 12.86 -6.10
C GLY A 76 -2.26 12.04 -4.99
N ASN A 77 -0.93 11.97 -5.01
CA ASN A 77 -0.11 11.33 -3.98
C ASN A 77 -0.52 9.88 -3.66
N LEU A 78 -0.71 9.06 -4.69
CA LEU A 78 -1.32 7.73 -4.57
C LEU A 78 -0.59 6.85 -3.55
N VAL A 79 0.72 6.67 -3.70
CA VAL A 79 1.48 5.81 -2.78
C VAL A 79 1.78 6.54 -1.49
N ALA A 80 2.18 7.82 -1.53
CA ALA A 80 2.46 8.57 -0.30
C ALA A 80 1.26 8.62 0.67
N GLN A 81 0.05 8.87 0.18
CA GLN A 81 -1.15 8.79 1.00
C GLN A 81 -1.49 7.35 1.40
N SER A 82 -1.22 6.37 0.54
CA SER A 82 -1.46 4.96 0.88
C SER A 82 -0.57 4.49 2.02
N LEU A 83 0.69 4.94 2.07
CA LEU A 83 1.61 4.66 3.18
C LEU A 83 1.06 5.20 4.51
N ALA A 84 0.47 6.39 4.53
CA ALA A 84 -0.18 6.91 5.73
C ALA A 84 -1.52 6.19 6.04
N ALA A 85 -2.41 6.06 5.06
CA ALA A 85 -3.76 5.51 5.25
C ALA A 85 -3.79 4.00 5.56
N HIS A 86 -2.75 3.25 5.13
CA HIS A 86 -2.68 1.81 5.30
C HIS A 86 -1.47 1.31 6.09
N GLY A 87 -0.47 2.15 6.31
CA GLY A 87 0.72 1.81 7.10
C GLY A 87 0.60 2.21 8.57
N SER A 88 1.66 1.94 9.32
CA SER A 88 1.75 2.20 10.76
C SER A 88 2.08 3.66 11.08
N ASN A 89 2.89 4.32 10.26
CA ASN A 89 3.45 5.65 10.56
C ASN A 89 2.49 6.81 10.15
N PRO A 90 1.95 7.61 11.09
CA PRO A 90 1.08 8.75 10.77
C PRO A 90 1.76 9.87 9.99
N LEU A 91 3.10 9.90 9.95
CA LEU A 91 3.89 10.90 9.24
C LEU A 91 4.43 10.39 7.88
N ALA A 92 4.04 9.19 7.45
CA ALA A 92 4.60 8.59 6.23
C ALA A 92 4.43 9.47 4.98
N ALA A 93 3.34 10.23 4.87
CA ALA A 93 3.09 11.08 3.71
C ALA A 93 3.87 12.41 3.73
N THR A 94 4.59 12.72 4.81
CA THR A 94 5.49 13.88 4.89
C THR A 94 6.79 13.66 4.12
N LEU A 95 7.22 12.40 4.00
CA LEU A 95 8.38 12.02 3.19
C LEU A 95 8.12 12.32 1.71
N ARG A 96 9.17 12.63 0.97
CA ARG A 96 9.12 12.99 -0.45
C ARG A 96 9.62 11.83 -1.29
N GLY A 97 8.91 11.52 -2.36
CA GLY A 97 9.35 10.46 -3.27
C GLY A 97 8.81 10.63 -4.67
N ARG A 98 9.28 9.76 -5.56
CA ARG A 98 8.76 9.66 -6.93
C ARG A 98 8.16 8.29 -7.14
N ARG A 99 6.92 8.27 -7.61
CA ARG A 99 6.25 7.04 -7.98
C ARG A 99 6.52 6.70 -9.43
N VAL A 100 6.95 5.47 -9.69
CA VAL A 100 6.95 4.88 -11.02
C VAL A 100 5.50 4.73 -11.48
N SER A 101 5.08 5.62 -12.38
CA SER A 101 3.75 5.59 -12.98
C SER A 101 3.68 4.56 -14.09
N ARG A 102 4.70 4.52 -14.94
CA ARG A 102 4.84 3.53 -16.02
C ARG A 102 6.31 3.18 -16.22
N ILE A 103 6.56 1.92 -16.51
CA ILE A 103 7.82 1.43 -17.05
C ILE A 103 7.50 0.49 -18.20
N ALA A 104 8.20 0.64 -19.32
CA ALA A 104 8.02 -0.20 -20.49
C ALA A 104 9.36 -0.51 -21.14
N VAL A 105 9.53 -1.75 -21.56
CA VAL A 105 10.65 -2.21 -22.39
C VAL A 105 10.05 -2.93 -23.60
N HIS A 106 10.56 -2.62 -24.79
CA HIS A 106 10.11 -3.22 -26.03
C HIS A 106 10.18 -4.76 -25.93
N PRO A 107 9.14 -5.51 -26.37
CA PRO A 107 9.07 -6.97 -26.17
C PRO A 107 10.31 -7.73 -26.63
N ALA A 108 10.86 -7.35 -27.80
CA ALA A 108 12.07 -7.96 -28.37
C ALA A 108 13.37 -7.70 -27.57
N ARG A 109 13.32 -6.86 -26.53
CA ARG A 109 14.47 -6.46 -25.67
C ARG A 109 14.23 -6.74 -24.19
N GLN A 110 13.17 -7.49 -23.87
CA GLN A 110 12.88 -7.88 -22.50
C GLN A 110 13.91 -8.89 -21.99
N ARG A 111 14.09 -8.97 -20.68
CA ARG A 111 15.04 -9.88 -20.01
C ARG A 111 16.53 -9.64 -20.32
N GLU A 112 16.87 -8.57 -21.03
CA GLU A 112 18.25 -8.10 -21.25
C GLU A 112 18.75 -7.14 -20.14
N GLY A 113 18.03 -7.02 -19.02
CA GLY A 113 18.38 -6.07 -17.94
C GLY A 113 17.99 -4.60 -18.20
N THR A 114 17.45 -4.29 -19.37
CA THR A 114 17.07 -2.93 -19.80
C THR A 114 16.17 -2.17 -18.82
N GLY A 115 15.20 -2.86 -18.19
CA GLY A 115 14.31 -2.24 -17.20
C GLY A 115 15.03 -1.87 -15.90
N GLN A 116 15.98 -2.69 -15.46
CA GLN A 116 16.81 -2.40 -14.28
C GLN A 116 17.74 -1.22 -14.56
N GLN A 117 18.33 -1.17 -15.76
CA GLN A 117 19.15 -0.04 -16.21
C GLN A 117 18.36 1.27 -16.25
N LEU A 118 17.08 1.24 -16.61
CA LEU A 118 16.22 2.43 -16.55
C LEU A 118 16.06 2.96 -15.13
N ILE A 119 15.78 2.07 -14.17
CA ILE A 119 15.67 2.45 -12.75
C ILE A 119 17.01 2.97 -12.24
N ALA A 120 18.09 2.23 -12.48
CA ALA A 120 19.44 2.62 -12.05
C ALA A 120 19.86 3.97 -12.64
N GLY A 121 19.57 4.21 -13.93
CA GLY A 121 19.83 5.49 -14.57
C GLY A 121 18.99 6.62 -13.98
N ALA A 122 17.71 6.39 -13.68
CA ALA A 122 16.87 7.40 -13.02
C ALA A 122 17.43 7.82 -11.65
N LEU A 123 17.96 6.86 -10.87
CA LEU A 123 18.57 7.15 -9.57
C LEU A 123 19.78 8.09 -9.65
N GLN A 124 20.46 8.17 -10.80
CA GLN A 124 21.60 9.09 -10.97
C GLN A 124 21.20 10.57 -11.04
N TYR A 125 19.94 10.85 -11.39
CA TYR A 125 19.41 12.22 -11.58
C TYR A 125 18.41 12.62 -10.49
N ILE A 126 18.17 11.74 -9.52
CA ILE A 126 17.24 11.97 -8.43
C ILE A 126 18.04 12.28 -7.18
N HIS A 127 17.87 13.50 -6.68
CA HIS A 127 18.46 13.97 -5.44
C HIS A 127 17.33 14.46 -4.52
N ASP A 128 17.62 14.56 -3.21
CA ASP A 128 16.73 15.14 -2.20
C ASP A 128 15.35 14.47 -2.07
N LEU A 129 15.27 13.17 -2.39
CA LEU A 129 14.07 12.34 -2.17
C LEU A 129 14.37 11.23 -1.15
N ASP A 130 13.33 10.85 -0.42
CA ASP A 130 13.40 9.77 0.57
C ASP A 130 13.25 8.38 -0.06
N TYR A 131 12.51 8.26 -1.17
CA TYR A 131 12.32 6.98 -1.86
C TYR A 131 11.84 7.11 -3.32
N LEU A 132 12.06 6.04 -4.09
CA LEU A 132 11.22 5.68 -5.23
C LEU A 132 10.11 4.72 -4.80
N SER A 133 8.95 4.80 -5.43
CA SER A 133 7.83 3.91 -5.11
C SER A 133 7.16 3.34 -6.35
N VAL A 134 6.44 2.23 -6.16
CA VAL A 134 5.58 1.65 -7.21
C VAL A 134 4.32 1.07 -6.61
N SER A 135 3.21 1.17 -7.35
CA SER A 135 1.95 0.48 -7.07
C SER A 135 1.60 -0.34 -8.30
N PHE A 136 1.40 -1.65 -8.15
CA PHE A 136 1.20 -2.57 -9.28
C PHE A 136 0.25 -3.72 -8.93
N GLY A 137 -0.41 -4.29 -9.94
CA GLY A 137 -1.13 -5.56 -9.78
C GLY A 137 -0.14 -6.69 -9.54
N TYR A 138 -0.24 -7.35 -8.39
CA TYR A 138 0.71 -8.35 -7.95
C TYR A 138 0.70 -9.57 -8.88
N THR A 139 1.89 -9.86 -9.43
CA THR A 139 2.24 -11.14 -10.03
C THR A 139 3.65 -11.49 -9.58
N GLU A 140 3.97 -12.78 -9.52
CA GLU A 140 5.30 -13.21 -9.10
C GLU A 140 6.40 -12.70 -10.04
N GLU A 141 6.15 -12.69 -11.36
CA GLU A 141 7.10 -12.16 -12.35
C GLU A 141 7.38 -10.67 -12.14
N LEU A 142 6.33 -9.87 -11.92
CA LEU A 142 6.49 -8.42 -11.73
C LEU A 142 7.11 -8.10 -10.37
N TRP A 143 6.77 -8.84 -9.32
CA TRP A 143 7.41 -8.69 -8.02
C TRP A 143 8.91 -9.01 -8.11
N ARG A 144 9.30 -10.12 -8.73
CA ARG A 144 10.72 -10.47 -8.93
C ARG A 144 11.48 -9.38 -9.69
N PHE A 145 10.87 -8.70 -10.65
CA PHE A 145 11.48 -7.55 -11.31
C PHE A 145 11.78 -6.42 -10.32
N TRP A 146 10.78 -5.98 -9.55
CA TRP A 146 10.94 -4.88 -8.58
C TRP A 146 11.93 -5.24 -7.47
N GLN A 147 11.85 -6.46 -6.94
CA GLN A 147 12.78 -6.96 -5.94
C GLN A 147 14.23 -6.94 -6.42
N ARG A 148 14.50 -7.34 -7.67
CA ARG A 148 15.85 -7.26 -8.27
C ARG A 148 16.31 -5.83 -8.54
N CYS A 149 15.38 -4.87 -8.68
CA CYS A 149 15.69 -3.45 -8.69
C CYS A 149 15.98 -2.88 -7.29
N GLY A 150 15.91 -3.69 -6.23
CA GLY A 150 16.15 -3.28 -4.85
C GLY A 150 14.91 -2.77 -4.10
N PHE A 151 13.71 -2.90 -4.68
CA PHE A 151 12.48 -2.48 -4.00
C PHE A 151 12.11 -3.46 -2.88
N VAL A 152 11.64 -2.90 -1.77
CA VAL A 152 11.12 -3.58 -0.59
C VAL A 152 9.59 -3.57 -0.64
N LEU A 153 8.96 -4.73 -0.52
CA LEU A 153 7.50 -4.84 -0.49
C LEU A 153 6.96 -4.33 0.85
N VAL A 154 6.09 -3.33 0.83
CA VAL A 154 5.58 -2.67 2.05
C VAL A 154 4.08 -2.87 2.24
N ARG A 155 3.34 -3.28 1.20
CA ARG A 155 1.89 -3.49 1.30
C ARG A 155 1.38 -4.49 0.27
N MET A 156 0.43 -5.32 0.71
CA MET A 156 -0.46 -6.11 -0.14
C MET A 156 -1.91 -5.68 0.11
N GLY A 157 -2.66 -5.39 -0.94
CA GLY A 157 -4.08 -5.02 -0.87
C GLY A 157 -4.98 -6.23 -0.58
N ASN A 158 -6.24 -5.93 -0.20
CA ASN A 158 -7.26 -6.94 0.12
C ASN A 158 -8.42 -7.00 -0.89
N HIS A 159 -8.30 -6.24 -1.98
CA HIS A 159 -9.27 -6.21 -3.05
C HIS A 159 -8.57 -6.48 -4.38
N ARG A 160 -9.17 -7.35 -5.18
CA ARG A 160 -8.74 -7.58 -6.56
C ARG A 160 -9.20 -6.43 -7.43
N GLU A 161 -8.29 -5.91 -8.25
CA GLU A 161 -8.63 -4.93 -9.26
C GLU A 161 -9.54 -5.57 -10.33
N ALA A 162 -10.62 -4.89 -10.70
CA ALA A 162 -11.61 -5.43 -11.64
C ALA A 162 -11.04 -5.73 -13.04
N SER A 163 -10.01 -5.00 -13.46
CA SER A 163 -9.39 -5.15 -14.78
C SER A 163 -8.34 -6.27 -14.84
N SER A 164 -7.55 -6.44 -13.78
CA SER A 164 -6.41 -7.36 -13.74
C SER A 164 -6.68 -8.64 -12.96
N GLY A 165 -7.68 -8.65 -12.07
CA GLY A 165 -7.92 -9.75 -11.13
C GLY A 165 -6.84 -9.90 -10.05
N CYS A 166 -5.82 -9.03 -10.05
CA CYS A 166 -4.69 -9.07 -9.14
C CYS A 166 -4.95 -8.20 -7.90
N TYR A 167 -4.34 -8.56 -6.77
CA TYR A 167 -4.25 -7.67 -5.62
C TYR A 167 -3.24 -6.54 -5.90
N THR A 168 -3.55 -5.32 -5.49
CA THR A 168 -2.58 -4.22 -5.60
C THR A 168 -1.45 -4.39 -4.57
N ALA A 169 -0.21 -4.49 -5.02
CA ALA A 169 0.99 -4.44 -4.19
C ALA A 169 1.66 -3.06 -4.27
N MET A 170 2.34 -2.67 -3.19
CA MET A 170 3.18 -1.47 -3.18
C MET A 170 4.57 -1.78 -2.63
N ALA A 171 5.58 -1.19 -3.27
CA ALA A 171 6.97 -1.38 -2.89
C ALA A 171 7.74 -0.07 -2.93
N LEU A 172 8.77 0.05 -2.10
CA LEU A 172 9.62 1.23 -1.96
C LEU A 172 11.08 0.87 -2.23
N LEU A 173 11.80 1.75 -2.92
CA LEU A 173 13.25 1.73 -3.00
C LEU A 173 13.76 2.94 -2.20
N PRO A 174 14.29 2.73 -0.97
CA PRO A 174 14.69 3.82 -0.09
C PRO A 174 15.93 4.55 -0.63
N MET A 175 15.97 5.86 -0.42
CA MET A 175 17.01 6.78 -0.90
C MET A 175 17.56 7.70 0.19
N SER A 176 16.87 7.80 1.33
CA SER A 176 17.33 8.47 2.55
C SER A 176 17.21 7.54 3.76
N ASP A 177 17.78 7.94 4.90
CA ASP A 177 17.62 7.21 6.16
C ASP A 177 16.15 7.15 6.61
N ALA A 178 15.40 8.24 6.41
CA ALA A 178 13.97 8.27 6.73
C ALA A 178 13.17 7.31 5.82
N GLY A 179 13.50 7.28 4.52
CA GLY A 179 12.90 6.33 3.58
C GLY A 179 13.26 4.88 3.90
N LYS A 180 14.50 4.62 4.32
CA LYS A 180 14.95 3.29 4.76
C LYS A 180 14.20 2.82 5.99
N GLN A 181 14.10 3.67 7.02
CA GLN A 181 13.34 3.36 8.23
C GLN A 181 11.86 3.09 7.93
N LEU A 182 11.25 3.88 7.04
CA LEU A 182 9.87 3.65 6.61
C LEU A 182 9.72 2.30 5.90
N ALA A 183 10.58 2.00 4.94
CA ALA A 183 10.52 0.75 4.18
C ALA A 183 10.71 -0.47 5.08
N GLU A 184 11.69 -0.43 6.00
CA GLU A 184 11.96 -1.51 6.95
C GLU A 184 10.80 -1.74 7.91
N ARG A 185 10.24 -0.67 8.48
CA ARG A 185 9.11 -0.75 9.43
C ARG A 185 7.85 -1.29 8.77
N GLU A 186 7.49 -0.79 7.58
CA GLU A 186 6.31 -1.26 6.88
C GLU A 186 6.49 -2.69 6.32
N HIS A 187 7.71 -3.06 5.91
CA HIS A 187 8.02 -4.44 5.55
C HIS A 187 7.92 -5.39 6.75
N TYR A 188 8.44 -4.98 7.91
CA TYR A 188 8.31 -5.72 9.15
C TYR A 188 6.84 -5.91 9.55
N ARG A 189 6.04 -4.85 9.48
CA ARG A 189 4.58 -4.90 9.68
C ARG A 189 3.92 -5.89 8.71
N LEU A 190 4.23 -5.81 7.42
CA LEU A 190 3.69 -6.73 6.42
C LEU A 190 4.01 -8.18 6.75
N ARG A 191 5.22 -8.48 7.22
CA ARG A 191 5.62 -9.82 7.65
C ARG A 191 4.83 -10.31 8.86
N ARG A 192 4.53 -9.44 9.82
CA ARG A 192 3.67 -9.79 10.97
C ARG A 192 2.22 -10.01 10.57
N ASP A 193 1.76 -9.35 9.52
CA ASP A 193 0.39 -9.48 9.00
C ASP A 193 0.24 -10.56 7.92
N ALA A 194 1.34 -11.15 7.47
CA ALA A 194 1.39 -11.99 6.28
C ALA A 194 0.44 -13.19 6.36
N GLN A 195 0.38 -13.87 7.52
CA GLN A 195 -0.52 -15.03 7.70
C GLN A 195 -1.99 -14.61 7.63
N ALA A 196 -2.36 -13.52 8.30
CA ALA A 196 -3.72 -13.00 8.29
C ALA A 196 -4.16 -12.58 6.88
N LEU A 197 -3.28 -11.85 6.18
CA LEU A 197 -3.52 -11.42 4.80
C LEU A 197 -3.64 -12.62 3.86
N ALA A 198 -2.78 -13.63 4.00
CA ALA A 198 -2.81 -14.81 3.15
C ALA A 198 -4.10 -15.61 3.33
N GLN A 199 -4.56 -15.79 4.57
CA GLN A 199 -5.84 -16.44 4.87
C GLN A 199 -7.03 -15.65 4.31
N TRP A 200 -7.00 -14.31 4.44
CA TRP A 200 -8.08 -13.45 3.97
C TRP A 200 -8.15 -13.40 2.43
N ASN A 201 -7.01 -13.30 1.77
CA ASN A 201 -6.93 -13.18 0.31
C ASN A 201 -6.97 -14.54 -0.41
N GLY A 202 -6.69 -15.63 0.30
CA GLY A 202 -6.54 -16.96 -0.29
C GLY A 202 -5.27 -17.09 -1.16
N GLU A 203 -4.27 -16.24 -0.95
CA GLU A 203 -3.00 -16.22 -1.69
C GLU A 203 -1.84 -15.96 -0.74
N MET A 204 -0.75 -16.73 -0.87
CA MET A 204 0.46 -16.52 -0.06
C MET A 204 1.20 -15.24 -0.48
N LEU A 205 1.69 -14.50 0.51
CA LEU A 205 2.53 -13.32 0.28
C LEU A 205 4.00 -13.74 0.10
N PRO A 206 4.80 -13.03 -0.72
CA PRO A 206 6.20 -13.37 -0.99
C PRO A 206 7.13 -12.80 0.10
N VAL A 207 6.81 -13.05 1.37
CA VAL A 207 7.58 -12.60 2.53
C VAL A 207 7.61 -13.70 3.57
N ASP A 208 8.66 -13.74 4.39
CA ASP A 208 8.73 -14.68 5.51
C ASP A 208 7.86 -14.18 6.65
N PRO A 209 6.77 -14.90 7.02
CA PRO A 209 5.84 -14.45 8.04
C PRO A 209 6.48 -14.45 9.42
N LEU A 210 6.11 -13.46 10.24
CA LEU A 210 6.48 -13.38 11.65
C LEU A 210 5.24 -13.70 12.49
N ASN A 211 5.20 -14.90 13.10
CA ASN A 211 4.03 -15.38 13.84
C ASN A 211 3.97 -14.88 15.29
N ASP A 212 4.43 -13.65 15.53
CA ASP A 212 4.41 -13.04 16.86
C ASP A 212 3.02 -12.45 17.16
N ALA A 213 2.38 -13.01 18.19
CA ALA A 213 1.05 -12.61 18.66
C ALA A 213 1.07 -11.39 19.59
N VAL A 214 2.24 -10.96 20.08
CA VAL A 214 2.34 -9.87 21.06
C VAL A 214 1.92 -8.53 20.45
N LEU A 215 1.13 -7.75 21.18
CA LEU A 215 0.78 -6.39 20.75
C LEU A 215 1.99 -5.46 20.88
N SER A 216 2.49 -4.98 19.75
CA SER A 216 3.53 -3.95 19.67
C SER A 216 2.95 -2.56 19.89
N ASP A 217 3.82 -1.56 20.11
CA ASP A 217 3.39 -0.16 20.21
C ASP A 217 2.70 0.35 18.94
N ASP A 218 3.08 -0.19 17.79
CA ASP A 218 2.44 0.10 16.50
C ASP A 218 1.05 -0.51 16.41
N ASP A 219 0.87 -1.73 16.93
CA ASP A 219 -0.46 -2.34 17.02
C ASP A 219 -1.37 -1.49 17.90
N TRP A 220 -0.91 -1.03 19.06
CA TRP A 220 -1.69 -0.15 19.94
C TRP A 220 -2.13 1.13 19.23
N LEU A 221 -1.23 1.77 18.50
CA LEU A 221 -1.56 2.98 17.74
C LEU A 221 -2.60 2.68 16.65
N GLU A 222 -2.41 1.62 15.86
CA GLU A 222 -3.33 1.25 14.79
C GLU A 222 -4.70 0.81 15.31
N LEU A 223 -4.73 0.04 16.40
CA LEU A 223 -5.95 -0.38 17.08
C LEU A 223 -6.71 0.81 17.62
N ALA A 224 -6.03 1.79 18.23
CA ALA A 224 -6.66 3.04 18.66
C ALA A 224 -7.18 3.85 17.46
N GLY A 225 -6.45 3.89 16.35
CA GLY A 225 -6.93 4.49 15.10
C GLY A 225 -8.16 3.76 14.54
N PHE A 226 -8.25 2.44 14.67
CA PHE A 226 -9.48 1.73 14.33
C PHE A 226 -10.61 2.02 15.34
N ALA A 227 -10.35 1.99 16.64
CA ALA A 227 -11.38 2.19 17.65
C ALA A 227 -11.98 3.61 17.62
N PHE A 228 -11.14 4.64 17.45
CA PHE A 228 -11.51 6.03 17.70
C PHE A 228 -11.53 6.92 16.45
N THR A 229 -11.15 6.42 15.27
CA THR A 229 -11.23 7.17 14.01
C THR A 229 -11.89 6.38 12.88
N HIS A 230 -11.50 6.64 11.63
CA HIS A 230 -12.07 6.05 10.43
C HIS A 230 -11.12 5.09 9.71
N ARG A 231 -10.08 4.56 10.39
CA ARG A 231 -9.21 3.54 9.80
C ARG A 231 -10.05 2.33 9.34
N PRO A 232 -9.89 1.81 8.12
CA PRO A 232 -10.68 0.69 7.64
C PRO A 232 -10.42 -0.61 8.42
N LEU A 233 -11.44 -1.47 8.51
CA LEU A 233 -11.32 -2.79 9.16
C LEU A 233 -10.18 -3.62 8.56
N LEU A 234 -10.15 -3.74 7.22
CA LEU A 234 -9.15 -4.57 6.53
C LEU A 234 -7.75 -3.96 6.49
N THR A 235 -7.62 -2.65 6.74
CA THR A 235 -6.29 -2.03 6.98
C THR A 235 -5.72 -2.52 8.31
N SER A 236 -6.60 -2.78 9.28
CA SER A 236 -6.27 -3.13 10.67
C SER A 236 -6.38 -4.65 10.92
N LEU A 237 -6.40 -5.47 9.86
CA LEU A 237 -6.68 -6.91 9.96
C LEU A 237 -5.71 -7.63 10.90
N GLY A 238 -4.40 -7.40 10.71
CA GLY A 238 -3.37 -8.07 11.50
C GLY A 238 -3.42 -7.69 12.98
N CYS A 239 -3.44 -6.38 13.29
CA CYS A 239 -3.46 -5.92 14.67
C CYS A 239 -4.77 -6.29 15.38
N LEU A 240 -5.92 -6.28 14.68
CA LEU A 240 -7.18 -6.76 15.23
C LEU A 240 -7.15 -8.26 15.55
N LEU A 241 -6.53 -9.09 14.71
CA LEU A 241 -6.40 -10.52 15.02
C LEU A 241 -5.48 -10.77 16.23
N ARG A 242 -4.40 -10.01 16.37
CA ARG A 242 -3.54 -10.05 17.58
C ARG A 242 -4.27 -9.58 18.83
N LEU A 243 -5.07 -8.51 18.73
CA LEU A 243 -5.96 -8.06 19.81
C LEU A 243 -6.94 -9.16 20.20
N LEU A 244 -7.56 -9.82 19.23
CA LEU A 244 -8.49 -10.93 19.45
C LEU A 244 -7.83 -12.18 20.04
N GLN A 245 -6.51 -12.37 19.87
CA GLN A 245 -5.77 -13.45 20.54
C GLN A 245 -5.47 -13.11 22.00
N THR A 246 -5.26 -11.83 22.31
CA THR A 246 -4.90 -11.36 23.65
C THR A 246 -6.12 -11.07 24.54
N SER A 247 -7.22 -10.61 23.94
CA SER A 247 -8.43 -10.20 24.66
C SER A 247 -9.32 -11.39 25.04
N GLU A 248 -9.69 -11.48 26.31
CA GLU A 248 -10.65 -12.47 26.85
C GLU A 248 -12.12 -12.10 26.59
N LEU A 249 -12.39 -10.86 26.18
CA LEU A 249 -13.75 -10.41 25.87
C LEU A 249 -14.37 -11.17 24.69
N ALA A 250 -15.70 -11.26 24.70
CA ALA A 250 -16.47 -11.99 23.69
C ALA A 250 -16.36 -11.40 22.28
N LEU A 251 -16.43 -10.06 22.15
CA LEU A 251 -16.24 -9.29 20.90
C LEU A 251 -16.95 -9.91 19.67
N PRO A 252 -18.26 -10.17 19.74
CA PRO A 252 -18.95 -11.01 18.75
C PRO A 252 -18.97 -10.43 17.34
N ALA A 253 -18.95 -9.11 17.14
CA ALA A 253 -18.89 -8.51 15.80
C ALA A 253 -17.50 -8.65 15.17
N LEU A 254 -16.43 -8.43 15.94
CA LEU A 254 -15.06 -8.61 15.48
C LEU A 254 -14.73 -10.09 15.26
N ARG A 255 -14.97 -10.97 16.24
CA ARG A 255 -14.70 -12.42 16.11
C ARG A 255 -15.55 -13.05 15.02
N GLY A 256 -16.82 -12.67 14.95
CA GLY A 256 -17.73 -13.13 13.91
C GLY A 256 -17.21 -12.82 12.51
N ARG A 257 -16.68 -11.62 12.28
CA ARG A 257 -16.15 -11.24 10.97
C ARG A 257 -14.75 -11.80 10.70
N LEU A 258 -13.83 -11.67 11.65
CA LEU A 258 -12.39 -11.88 11.42
C LEU A 258 -11.94 -13.32 11.68
N GLN A 259 -12.61 -14.06 12.56
CA GLN A 259 -12.25 -15.46 12.89
C GLN A 259 -13.22 -16.46 12.25
N LYS A 260 -14.53 -16.15 12.24
CA LYS A 260 -15.57 -17.05 11.70
C LYS A 260 -15.93 -16.76 10.24
N ASN A 261 -15.38 -15.70 9.65
CA ASN A 261 -15.66 -15.24 8.29
C ASN A 261 -17.17 -15.09 7.98
N ALA A 262 -17.97 -14.69 8.97
CA ALA A 262 -19.40 -14.46 8.77
C ALA A 262 -19.62 -13.26 7.84
N SER A 263 -20.67 -13.33 7.02
CA SER A 263 -21.07 -12.20 6.18
C SER A 263 -21.64 -11.06 7.02
N ASP A 264 -21.52 -9.83 6.52
CA ASP A 264 -22.10 -8.66 7.17
C ASP A 264 -23.61 -8.83 7.42
N ALA A 265 -24.33 -9.48 6.50
CA ALA A 265 -25.76 -9.73 6.63
C ALA A 265 -26.07 -10.67 7.79
N GLN A 266 -25.32 -11.77 7.93
CA GLN A 266 -25.45 -12.70 9.06
C GLN A 266 -25.18 -11.99 10.39
N LEU A 267 -24.10 -11.20 10.47
CA LEU A 267 -23.76 -10.46 11.69
C LEU A 267 -24.80 -9.40 12.04
N CYS A 268 -25.33 -8.68 11.05
CA CYS A 268 -26.40 -7.70 11.28
C CYS A 268 -27.66 -8.38 11.85
N THR A 269 -28.04 -9.54 11.32
CA THR A 269 -29.20 -10.29 11.83
C THR A 269 -28.94 -10.81 13.25
N THR A 270 -27.81 -11.47 13.50
CA THR A 270 -27.48 -12.04 14.82
C THR A 270 -27.33 -10.97 15.90
N LEU A 271 -26.74 -9.83 15.57
CA LEU A 271 -26.49 -8.72 16.51
C LEU A 271 -27.60 -7.67 16.53
N LYS A 272 -28.68 -7.87 15.75
CA LYS A 272 -29.81 -6.94 15.63
C LYS A 272 -29.38 -5.52 15.24
N LEU A 273 -28.49 -5.41 14.26
CA LEU A 273 -27.96 -4.12 13.75
C LEU A 273 -28.60 -3.77 12.41
N SER A 274 -28.96 -2.50 12.22
CA SER A 274 -29.54 -1.99 10.97
C SER A 274 -28.48 -1.71 9.89
N GLY A 275 -27.77 -2.76 9.50
CA GLY A 275 -26.87 -2.75 8.34
C GLY A 275 -25.41 -2.45 8.63
N ARG A 276 -24.62 -2.42 7.55
CA ARG A 276 -23.14 -2.41 7.58
C ARG A 276 -22.53 -1.24 8.35
N LYS A 277 -23.18 -0.06 8.31
CA LYS A 277 -22.67 1.12 9.00
C LYS A 277 -22.67 0.92 10.52
N LEU A 278 -23.76 0.43 11.09
CA LEU A 278 -23.84 0.14 12.53
C LEU A 278 -22.99 -1.08 12.91
N LEU A 279 -22.86 -2.07 12.02
CA LEU A 279 -21.91 -3.17 12.24
C LEU A 279 -20.47 -2.66 12.40
N LEU A 280 -20.03 -1.73 11.53
CA LEU A 280 -18.71 -1.14 11.64
C LEU A 280 -18.57 -0.32 12.93
N VAL A 281 -19.59 0.44 13.33
CA VAL A 281 -19.59 1.17 14.62
C VAL A 281 -19.43 0.17 15.78
N ARG A 282 -20.20 -0.92 15.80
CA ARG A 282 -20.08 -1.95 16.84
C ARG A 282 -18.70 -2.61 16.86
N GLN A 283 -18.09 -2.87 15.70
CA GLN A 283 -16.73 -3.40 15.63
C GLN A 283 -15.70 -2.43 16.25
N ARG A 284 -15.87 -1.11 16.05
CA ARG A 284 -15.00 -0.10 16.68
C ARG A 284 -15.23 -0.01 18.19
N GLU A 285 -16.48 -0.05 18.64
CA GLU A 285 -16.84 -0.11 20.06
C GLU A 285 -16.22 -1.33 20.76
N GLU A 286 -16.28 -2.50 20.13
CA GLU A 286 -15.65 -3.73 20.63
C GLU A 286 -14.13 -3.61 20.71
N ALA A 287 -13.48 -3.02 19.69
CA ALA A 287 -12.04 -2.77 19.72
C ALA A 287 -11.67 -1.80 20.87
N ALA A 288 -12.45 -0.74 21.07
CA ALA A 288 -12.25 0.19 22.18
C ALA A 288 -12.37 -0.50 23.54
N GLN A 289 -13.42 -1.30 23.75
CA GLN A 289 -13.62 -2.06 24.99
C GLN A 289 -12.46 -3.00 25.29
N ALA A 290 -11.95 -3.70 24.26
CA ALA A 290 -10.79 -4.57 24.40
C ALA A 290 -9.51 -3.80 24.75
N LEU A 291 -9.28 -2.64 24.16
CA LEU A 291 -8.14 -1.78 24.52
C LEU A 291 -8.23 -1.30 25.98
N PHE A 292 -9.39 -0.79 26.41
CA PHE A 292 -9.61 -0.35 27.79
C PHE A 292 -9.44 -1.48 28.81
N ALA A 293 -9.88 -2.70 28.47
CA ALA A 293 -9.70 -3.86 29.33
C ALA A 293 -8.24 -4.30 29.47
N LEU A 294 -7.40 -4.04 28.45
CA LEU A 294 -5.98 -4.37 28.48
C LEU A 294 -5.13 -3.29 29.18
N ASP A 295 -5.37 -2.02 28.88
CA ASP A 295 -4.67 -0.88 29.49
C ASP A 295 -5.49 0.41 29.33
N ASP A 296 -6.20 0.78 30.40
CA ASP A 296 -7.08 1.96 30.43
C ASP A 296 -6.30 3.26 30.19
N VAL A 297 -5.23 3.49 30.95
CA VAL A 297 -4.43 4.72 30.91
C VAL A 297 -3.79 4.93 29.54
N ARG A 298 -3.24 3.86 28.95
CA ARG A 298 -2.66 3.93 27.60
C ARG A 298 -3.72 4.20 26.54
N THR A 299 -4.89 3.57 26.67
CA THR A 299 -6.00 3.75 25.73
C THR A 299 -6.52 5.18 25.75
N GLU A 300 -6.69 5.78 26.92
CA GLU A 300 -7.11 7.19 27.04
C GLU A 300 -6.11 8.14 26.37
N ARG A 301 -4.82 7.99 26.66
CA ARG A 301 -3.77 8.82 26.03
C ARG A 301 -3.79 8.71 24.50
N LEU A 302 -4.00 7.51 23.96
CA LEU A 302 -4.07 7.29 22.52
C LEU A 302 -5.35 7.88 21.91
N ARG A 303 -6.51 7.68 22.56
CA ARG A 303 -7.79 8.27 22.15
C ARG A 303 -7.68 9.78 22.05
N ASP A 304 -7.18 10.43 23.11
CA ASP A 304 -7.11 11.89 23.18
C ASP A 304 -6.13 12.44 22.15
N ARG A 305 -4.98 11.78 21.95
CA ARG A 305 -4.01 12.17 20.92
C ARG A 305 -4.56 12.06 19.50
N ILE A 306 -5.18 10.94 19.16
CA ILE A 306 -5.57 10.64 17.77
C ILE A 306 -6.84 11.42 17.38
N THR A 307 -7.77 11.63 18.32
CA THR A 307 -8.97 12.42 18.05
C THR A 307 -8.67 13.89 17.76
N GLN A 308 -7.55 14.43 18.23
CA GLN A 308 -7.10 15.78 17.84
C GLN A 308 -6.76 15.91 16.36
N TRP A 309 -6.38 14.82 15.68
CA TRP A 309 -6.00 14.85 14.25
C TRP A 309 -7.19 15.08 13.30
N GLN A 310 -8.42 15.13 13.82
CA GLN A 310 -9.58 15.57 13.04
C GLN A 310 -9.58 17.08 12.80
N PHE A 311 -8.92 17.85 13.67
CA PHE A 311 -8.79 19.30 13.59
C PHE A 311 -7.49 19.63 12.87
N PHE A 312 -7.57 19.79 11.56
CA PHE A 312 -6.46 20.23 10.72
C PHE A 312 -6.93 21.46 9.93
N HIS A 313 -6.03 22.42 9.74
CA HIS A 313 -6.27 23.67 9.05
C HIS A 313 -5.58 23.68 7.69
#